data_AF-A0AAD4KHU4-F1
#
_entry.id   AF-A0AAD4KHU4-F1
#
_cell.length_a   1.000
_cell.length_b   1.000
_cell.length_c   1.000
_cell.angle_alpha   90.00
_cell.angle_beta   90.00
_cell.angle_gamma   90.00
#
_symmetry.space_group_name_H-M   'P 1'
#
loop_
_entity.id
_entity.type
_entity.pdbx_description
1 polymer ?
#
loop_
_entity_poly.entity_id
_entity_poly.type
_entity_poly.pdbx_seq_one_letter_code
_entity_poly.pdbx_strand_id
1 'polypeptide(L)'
;MIYFRLLRLMTRWPTLVREYSMLREGGGDVVFNHLSVSKKAYAVLDELKYINDDWEHVIDDQDLLRSAPSYRPNDPLPLMFEVKDTMAALAICHYAMFSIIVCRILLSLQIMSCETGETVQLQAGIVNQCHRIWMLIDHSLCHKPLGLPVMQGALILTFETAVDDDLNMKRYILDALNELDAYRVLAKGPWKENQVVYIARSLRGECPFG
;
A
#
# COMPACT_ATOMS: atom_id res chain seq x y z
N MET A 1 20.06 9.41 1.24
CA MET A 1 19.91 9.19 -0.23
C MET A 1 18.91 8.08 -0.59
N ILE A 2 18.68 7.07 0.26
CA ILE A 2 17.80 5.91 -0.05
C ILE A 2 16.34 6.35 -0.35
N TYR A 3 15.76 7.23 0.47
CA TYR A 3 14.39 7.72 0.23
C TYR A 3 14.23 8.42 -1.14
N PHE A 4 15.23 9.17 -1.60
CA PHE A 4 15.20 9.76 -2.95
C PHE A 4 15.25 8.71 -4.07
N ARG A 5 15.95 7.58 -3.87
CA ARG A 5 15.93 6.45 -4.81
C ARG A 5 14.52 5.87 -4.91
N LEU A 6 13.84 5.69 -3.76
CA LEU A 6 12.45 5.25 -3.73
C LEU A 6 11.54 6.23 -4.48
N LEU A 7 11.61 7.54 -4.17
CA LEU A 7 10.79 8.54 -4.85
C LEU A 7 11.04 8.57 -6.36
N ARG A 8 12.30 8.45 -6.79
CA ARG A 8 12.66 8.37 -8.21
C ARG A 8 12.11 7.12 -8.88
N LEU A 9 12.07 5.98 -8.17
CA LEU A 9 11.48 4.76 -8.71
C LEU A 9 9.96 4.89 -8.82
N MET A 10 9.32 5.51 -7.82
CA MET A 10 7.88 5.80 -7.84
C MET A 10 7.46 6.70 -9.01
N THR A 11 8.35 7.51 -9.60
CA THR A 11 7.98 8.28 -10.82
C THR A 11 7.72 7.38 -12.03
N ARG A 12 8.10 6.09 -11.98
CA ARG A 12 7.75 5.10 -13.02
C ARG A 12 6.33 4.57 -12.87
N TRP A 13 5.71 4.72 -11.69
CA TRP A 13 4.35 4.24 -11.39
C TRP A 13 3.33 4.70 -12.43
N PRO A 14 3.17 6.01 -12.75
CA PRO A 14 2.08 6.45 -13.61
C PRO A 14 2.14 5.80 -15.00
N THR A 15 3.35 5.54 -15.50
CA THR A 15 3.54 4.85 -16.78
C THR A 15 3.13 3.39 -16.69
N LEU A 16 3.55 2.67 -15.63
CA LEU A 16 3.22 1.26 -15.42
C LEU A 16 1.71 1.06 -15.24
N VAL A 17 1.06 1.91 -14.44
CA VAL A 17 -0.40 1.84 -14.22
C VAL A 17 -1.16 2.14 -15.51
N ARG A 18 -0.75 3.16 -16.28
CA ARG A 18 -1.38 3.47 -17.57
C ARG A 18 -1.28 2.30 -18.56
N GLU A 19 -0.10 1.70 -18.69
CA GLU A 19 0.11 0.54 -19.58
C GLU A 19 -0.76 -0.65 -19.14
N TYR A 20 -0.89 -0.89 -17.84
CA TYR A 20 -1.78 -1.91 -17.28
C TYR A 20 -3.28 -1.60 -17.52
N SER A 21 -3.73 -0.36 -17.32
CA SER A 21 -5.11 0.05 -17.60
C SER A 21 -5.47 -0.13 -19.07
N MET A 22 -4.57 0.27 -19.99
CA MET A 22 -4.76 0.09 -21.42
C MET A 22 -4.88 -1.38 -21.82
N LEU A 23 -4.11 -2.27 -21.19
CA LEU A 23 -4.25 -3.72 -21.37
C LEU A 23 -5.63 -4.23 -20.95
N ARG A 24 -6.16 -3.74 -19.81
CA ARG A 24 -7.47 -4.17 -19.30
C ARG A 24 -8.65 -3.66 -20.12
N GLU A 25 -8.56 -2.46 -20.66
CA GLU A 25 -9.62 -1.84 -21.46
C GLU A 25 -9.72 -2.42 -22.88
N GLY A 26 -8.81 -3.33 -23.26
CA GLY A 26 -8.85 -3.99 -24.56
C GLY A 26 -8.62 -3.03 -25.73
N GLY A 27 -7.85 -1.96 -25.51
CA GLY A 27 -7.61 -0.91 -26.49
C GLY A 27 -7.08 -1.47 -27.81
N GLY A 28 -7.93 -1.47 -28.83
CA GLY A 28 -7.60 -1.87 -30.18
C GLY A 28 -6.39 -1.11 -30.73
N ASP A 29 -5.60 -1.80 -31.55
CA ASP A 29 -4.46 -1.33 -32.34
C ASP A 29 -3.08 -1.19 -31.68
N VAL A 30 -2.91 -1.41 -30.37
CA VAL A 30 -1.56 -1.58 -29.80
C VAL A 30 -1.45 -2.97 -29.20
N VAL A 31 -0.65 -3.84 -29.82
CA VAL A 31 -0.25 -5.14 -29.28
C VAL A 31 0.65 -4.89 -28.05
N PHE A 32 0.05 -4.46 -26.93
CA PHE A 32 0.74 -4.41 -25.67
C PHE A 32 0.97 -5.85 -25.23
N ASN A 33 2.23 -6.25 -25.22
CA ASN A 33 2.61 -7.59 -24.82
C ASN A 33 2.55 -7.68 -23.30
N HIS A 34 1.67 -8.51 -22.74
CA HIS A 34 1.61 -8.83 -21.31
C HIS A 34 3.01 -9.11 -20.72
N LEU A 35 3.85 -9.81 -21.48
CA LEU A 35 5.24 -10.12 -21.09
C LEU A 35 6.09 -8.86 -20.86
N SER A 36 5.86 -7.79 -21.64
CA SER A 36 6.62 -6.54 -21.53
C SER A 36 6.27 -5.78 -20.24
N VAL A 37 4.98 -5.74 -19.88
CA VAL A 37 4.51 -5.10 -18.65
C VAL A 37 4.95 -5.92 -17.43
N SER A 38 4.83 -7.25 -17.49
CA SER A 38 5.35 -8.13 -16.43
C SER A 38 6.85 -7.94 -16.21
N LYS A 39 7.67 -7.92 -17.28
CA LYS A 39 9.11 -7.67 -17.17
C LYS A 39 9.43 -6.33 -16.51
N LYS A 40 8.71 -5.26 -16.87
CA LYS A 40 8.87 -3.95 -16.23
C LYS A 40 8.49 -3.99 -14.76
N ALA A 41 7.40 -4.66 -14.41
CA ALA A 41 6.95 -4.78 -13.03
C ALA A 41 7.94 -5.60 -12.17
N TYR A 42 8.48 -6.71 -12.68
CA TYR A 42 9.56 -7.45 -12.00
C TYR A 42 10.81 -6.60 -11.81
N ALA A 43 11.25 -5.86 -12.83
CA ALA A 43 12.39 -4.97 -12.70
C ALA A 43 12.17 -3.91 -11.59
N VAL A 44 10.94 -3.42 -11.44
CA VAL A 44 10.59 -2.51 -10.34
C VAL A 44 10.62 -3.24 -8.99
N LEU A 45 10.11 -4.47 -8.88
CA LEU A 45 10.21 -5.26 -7.64
C LEU A 45 11.66 -5.56 -7.24
N ASP A 46 12.52 -5.89 -8.21
CA ASP A 46 13.94 -6.10 -7.96
C ASP A 46 14.60 -4.83 -7.42
N GLU A 47 14.37 -3.68 -8.07
CA GLU A 47 14.87 -2.39 -7.58
C GLU A 47 14.32 -2.04 -6.19
N LEU A 48 13.05 -2.35 -5.90
CA LEU A 48 12.44 -2.17 -4.58
C LEU A 48 13.12 -3.04 -3.53
N LYS A 49 13.41 -4.30 -3.84
CA LYS A 49 14.10 -5.21 -2.92
C LYS A 49 15.46 -4.64 -2.51
N TYR A 50 16.27 -4.17 -3.46
CA TYR A 50 17.56 -3.54 -3.13
C TYR A 50 17.40 -2.28 -2.27
N ILE A 51 16.37 -1.45 -2.54
CA ILE A 51 16.07 -0.28 -1.71
C ILE A 51 15.68 -0.70 -0.29
N ASN A 52 14.88 -1.75 -0.14
CA ASN A 52 14.46 -2.25 1.16
C ASN A 52 15.64 -2.81 1.94
N ASP A 53 16.47 -3.64 1.32
CA ASP A 53 17.64 -4.24 1.98
C ASP A 53 18.60 -3.14 2.50
N ASP A 54 18.87 -2.11 1.69
CA ASP A 54 19.65 -0.94 2.11
C ASP A 54 18.97 -0.17 3.25
N TRP A 55 17.63 -0.10 3.23
CA TRP A 55 16.84 0.69 4.18
C TRP A 55 16.70 0.01 5.53
N GLU A 56 16.46 -1.31 5.58
CA GLU A 56 16.38 -2.09 6.82
C GLU A 56 17.71 -2.00 7.57
N HIS A 57 18.85 -2.09 6.87
CA HIS A 57 20.16 -1.91 7.50
C HIS A 57 20.30 -0.54 8.18
N VAL A 58 19.82 0.53 7.54
CA VAL A 58 19.84 1.89 8.12
C VAL A 58 18.89 2.02 9.31
N ILE A 59 17.70 1.42 9.23
CA ILE A 59 16.74 1.40 10.35
C ILE A 59 17.37 0.74 11.57
N ASP A 60 17.99 -0.42 11.38
CA ASP A 60 18.57 -1.22 12.46
C ASP A 60 19.79 -0.52 13.07
N ASP A 61 20.72 -0.04 12.23
CA ASP A 61 21.96 0.61 12.69
C ASP A 61 21.72 1.90 13.46
N GLN A 62 20.68 2.66 13.08
CA GLN A 62 20.37 3.98 13.67
C GLN A 62 19.18 3.94 14.63
N ASP A 63 18.57 2.76 14.83
CA ASP A 63 17.39 2.54 15.68
C ASP A 63 16.28 3.56 15.40
N LEU A 64 15.98 3.77 14.12
CA LEU A 64 15.02 4.79 13.65
C LEU A 64 13.56 4.35 13.80
N LEU A 65 13.33 3.04 13.75
CA LEU A 65 12.02 2.43 13.75
C LEU A 65 12.15 0.98 14.23
N ARG A 66 11.31 0.57 15.18
CA ARG A 66 11.35 -0.79 15.72
C ARG A 66 9.95 -1.34 15.91
N SER A 67 9.81 -2.66 15.80
CA SER A 67 8.57 -3.35 16.13
C SER A 67 8.45 -3.52 17.64
N ALA A 68 7.32 -3.12 18.20
CA ALA A 68 6.98 -3.29 19.61
C ALA A 68 5.58 -3.92 19.75
N PRO A 69 5.28 -4.63 20.85
CA PRO A 69 3.92 -5.09 21.12
C PRO A 69 2.91 -3.93 21.13
N SER A 70 1.69 -4.15 20.65
CA SER A 70 0.64 -3.14 20.87
C SER A 70 0.39 -2.95 22.38
N TYR A 71 0.26 -1.69 22.79
CA TYR A 71 -0.03 -1.31 24.16
C TYR A 71 -1.53 -1.29 24.47
N ARG A 72 -2.42 -1.43 23.47
CA ARG A 72 -3.87 -1.36 23.67
C ARG A 72 -4.48 -2.76 23.66
N PRO A 73 -5.26 -3.12 24.68
CA PRO A 73 -5.81 -4.48 24.82
C PRO A 73 -6.80 -4.88 23.73
N ASN A 74 -7.33 -3.91 22.95
CA ASN A 74 -8.31 -4.13 21.89
C ASN A 74 -7.76 -3.79 20.50
N ASP A 75 -6.46 -3.54 20.35
CA ASP A 75 -5.91 -3.31 19.02
C ASP A 75 -5.95 -4.61 18.20
N PRO A 76 -6.39 -4.55 16.93
CA PRO A 76 -6.39 -5.73 16.06
C PRO A 76 -4.97 -6.18 15.68
N LEU A 77 -3.97 -5.31 15.89
CA LEU A 77 -2.58 -5.59 15.55
C LEU A 77 -1.79 -6.01 16.80
N PRO A 78 -1.14 -7.19 16.80
CA PRO A 78 -0.32 -7.63 17.93
C PRO A 78 1.00 -6.86 18.05
N LEU A 79 1.49 -6.31 16.95
CA LEU A 79 2.72 -5.52 16.85
C LEU A 79 2.41 -4.16 16.23
N MET A 80 3.13 -3.14 16.67
CA MET A 80 3.09 -1.77 16.17
C MET A 80 4.51 -1.28 15.92
N PHE A 81 4.66 -0.22 15.11
CA PHE A 81 5.95 0.44 14.98
C PHE A 81 6.11 1.54 16.01
N GLU A 82 7.17 1.47 16.79
CA GLU A 82 7.70 2.60 17.55
C GLU A 82 8.62 3.39 16.64
N VAL A 83 8.15 4.57 16.23
CA VAL A 83 8.81 5.42 15.24
C VAL A 83 9.58 6.52 15.97
N LYS A 84 10.91 6.55 15.80
CA LYS A 84 11.75 7.65 16.31
C LYS A 84 11.99 8.74 15.27
N ASP A 85 11.94 8.36 13.99
CA ASP A 85 12.11 9.27 12.87
C ASP A 85 10.91 9.19 11.90
N THR A 86 10.22 10.33 11.73
CA THR A 86 9.05 10.42 10.84
C THR A 86 9.40 10.16 9.36
N MET A 87 10.60 10.52 8.90
CA MET A 87 11.04 10.19 7.55
C MET A 87 11.18 8.68 7.36
N ALA A 88 11.52 7.94 8.42
CA ALA A 88 11.55 6.49 8.35
C ALA A 88 10.16 5.88 8.19
N ALA A 89 9.18 6.38 8.94
CA ALA A 89 7.78 5.99 8.76
C ALA A 89 7.24 6.37 7.37
N LEU A 90 7.60 7.55 6.85
CA LEU A 90 7.26 7.95 5.48
C LEU A 90 7.86 7.02 4.44
N ALA A 91 9.14 6.65 4.60
CA ALA A 91 9.82 5.74 3.68
C ALA A 91 9.14 4.36 3.64
N ILE A 92 8.83 3.78 4.81
CA ILE A 92 8.12 2.50 4.90
C ILE A 92 6.74 2.60 4.26
N CYS A 93 5.98 3.66 4.55
CA CYS A 93 4.63 3.80 4.01
C CYS A 93 4.64 3.89 2.46
N HIS A 94 5.53 4.71 1.89
CA HIS A 94 5.69 4.82 0.43
C HIS A 94 6.16 3.50 -0.19
N TYR A 95 7.14 2.85 0.43
CA TYR A 95 7.66 1.57 -0.03
C TYR A 95 6.56 0.51 -0.06
N ALA A 96 5.80 0.39 1.04
CA ALA A 96 4.73 -0.57 1.18
C ALA A 96 3.62 -0.31 0.15
N MET A 97 3.16 0.94 0.02
CA MET A 97 2.14 1.30 -0.98
C MET A 97 2.58 0.94 -2.40
N PHE A 98 3.81 1.29 -2.77
CA PHE A 98 4.28 1.06 -4.12
C PHE A 98 4.50 -0.43 -4.40
N SER A 99 5.05 -1.18 -3.43
CA SER A 99 5.17 -2.63 -3.49
C SER A 99 3.81 -3.32 -3.67
N ILE A 100 2.79 -2.92 -2.89
CA ILE A 100 1.43 -3.46 -3.02
C ILE A 100 0.91 -3.28 -4.45
N ILE A 101 1.11 -2.10 -5.04
CA ILE A 101 0.57 -1.79 -6.36
C ILE A 101 1.26 -2.59 -7.45
N VAL A 102 2.59 -2.69 -7.41
CA VAL A 102 3.36 -3.47 -8.38
C VAL A 102 3.00 -4.96 -8.26
N CYS A 103 2.91 -5.50 -7.04
CA CYS A 103 2.47 -6.87 -6.81
C CYS A 103 1.04 -7.12 -7.32
N ARG A 104 0.11 -6.17 -7.13
CA ARG A 104 -1.27 -6.29 -7.65
C ARG A 104 -1.29 -6.31 -9.18
N ILE A 105 -0.48 -5.48 -9.85
CA ILE A 105 -0.35 -5.50 -11.32
C ILE A 105 0.13 -6.88 -11.78
N LEU A 106 1.19 -7.41 -11.15
CA LEU A 106 1.72 -8.75 -11.48
C LEU A 106 0.69 -9.85 -11.23
N LEU A 107 -0.01 -9.81 -10.09
CA LEU A 107 -1.06 -10.77 -9.74
C LEU A 107 -2.17 -10.77 -10.81
N SER A 108 -2.63 -9.58 -11.22
CA SER A 108 -3.65 -9.45 -12.26
C SER A 108 -3.17 -9.97 -13.61
N LEU A 109 -1.89 -9.82 -13.95
CA LEU A 109 -1.30 -10.36 -15.18
C LEU A 109 -1.10 -11.89 -15.11
N GLN A 110 -0.78 -12.45 -13.94
CA GLN A 110 -0.59 -13.90 -13.73
C GLN A 110 -1.89 -14.69 -13.70
N ILE A 111 -2.97 -14.10 -13.19
CA ILE A 111 -4.31 -14.70 -13.28
C ILE A 111 -4.68 -14.96 -14.75
N MET A 112 -4.16 -14.15 -15.68
CA MET A 112 -4.32 -14.36 -17.13
C MET A 112 -3.40 -15.45 -17.70
N SER A 113 -2.30 -15.81 -17.02
CA SER A 113 -1.33 -16.84 -17.47
C SER A 113 -1.43 -18.19 -16.74
N CYS A 114 -2.31 -18.33 -15.74
CA CYS A 114 -2.58 -19.57 -14.97
C CYS A 114 -1.40 -20.13 -14.13
N GLU A 115 -0.46 -19.29 -13.68
CA GLU A 115 0.67 -19.71 -12.83
C GLU A 115 0.34 -19.59 -11.33
N THR A 116 0.08 -20.72 -10.67
CA THR A 116 -0.50 -20.77 -9.30
C THR A 116 0.50 -20.52 -8.16
N GLY A 117 1.77 -20.92 -8.31
CA GLY A 117 2.76 -20.81 -7.23
C GLY A 117 3.20 -19.37 -6.93
N GLU A 118 3.37 -18.56 -7.96
CA GLU A 118 3.83 -17.18 -7.84
C GLU A 118 2.73 -16.24 -7.35
N THR A 119 1.48 -16.52 -7.73
CA THR A 119 0.28 -15.83 -7.24
C THR A 119 0.22 -15.82 -5.71
N VAL A 120 0.56 -16.94 -5.05
CA VAL A 120 0.57 -17.05 -3.58
C VAL A 120 1.66 -16.16 -2.96
N GLN A 121 2.85 -16.12 -3.55
CA GLN A 121 3.96 -15.30 -3.05
C GLN A 121 3.66 -13.82 -3.16
N LEU A 122 3.09 -13.38 -4.29
CA LEU A 122 2.66 -11.99 -4.48
C LEU A 122 1.57 -11.59 -3.48
N GLN A 123 0.59 -12.47 -3.24
CA GLN A 123 -0.47 -12.23 -2.27
C GLN A 123 0.08 -12.11 -0.84
N ALA A 124 0.98 -13.02 -0.44
CA ALA A 124 1.64 -12.94 0.87
C ALA A 124 2.47 -11.65 1.01
N GLY A 125 3.15 -11.23 -0.06
CA GLY A 125 3.86 -9.96 -0.13
C GLY A 125 2.94 -8.76 0.10
N ILE A 126 1.77 -8.73 -0.56
CA ILE A 126 0.75 -7.68 -0.38
C ILE A 126 0.30 -7.61 1.08
N VAL A 127 -0.10 -8.75 1.67
CA VAL A 127 -0.56 -8.82 3.06
C VAL A 127 0.49 -8.30 4.02
N ASN A 128 1.76 -8.69 3.84
CA ASN A 128 2.86 -8.22 4.66
C ASN A 128 3.01 -6.68 4.59
N GLN A 129 2.95 -6.10 3.40
CA GLN A 129 3.04 -4.64 3.26
C GLN A 129 1.80 -3.91 3.83
N CYS A 130 0.60 -4.50 3.73
CA CYS A 130 -0.59 -3.99 4.39
C CYS A 130 -0.39 -3.93 5.91
N HIS A 131 0.12 -5.01 6.52
CA HIS A 131 0.41 -5.04 7.95
C HIS A 131 1.41 -3.95 8.35
N ARG A 132 2.50 -3.76 7.59
CA ARG A 132 3.46 -2.68 7.83
C ARG A 132 2.82 -1.30 7.80
N ILE A 133 1.89 -1.04 6.89
CA ILE A 133 1.13 0.22 6.85
C ILE A 133 0.28 0.37 8.11
N TRP A 134 -0.43 -0.69 8.50
CA TRP A 134 -1.32 -0.67 9.65
C TRP A 134 -0.58 -0.45 10.97
N MET A 135 0.63 -0.99 11.10
CA MET A 135 1.53 -0.75 12.24
C MET A 135 1.95 0.72 12.40
N LEU A 136 1.76 1.57 11.39
CA LEU A 136 2.05 3.01 11.42
C LEU A 136 0.84 3.88 11.82
N ILE A 137 -0.35 3.29 12.03
CA ILE A 137 -1.59 4.03 12.31
C ILE A 137 -1.41 4.95 13.51
N ASP A 138 -0.95 4.43 14.64
CA ASP A 138 -0.78 5.22 15.87
C ASP A 138 0.20 6.38 15.68
N HIS A 139 1.32 6.16 15.00
CA HIS A 139 2.27 7.24 14.68
C HIS A 139 1.57 8.35 13.86
N SER A 140 0.79 7.97 12.84
CA SER A 140 0.03 8.91 12.02
C SER A 140 -0.99 9.70 12.84
N LEU A 141 -1.66 9.06 13.79
CA LEU A 141 -2.69 9.68 14.62
C LEU A 141 -2.10 10.68 15.62
N CYS A 142 -0.96 10.36 16.22
CA CYS A 142 -0.30 11.23 17.21
C CYS A 142 0.29 12.51 16.58
N HIS A 143 0.62 12.50 15.29
CA HIS A 143 1.35 13.59 14.64
C HIS A 143 0.52 14.36 13.59
N LYS A 144 -0.82 14.37 13.71
CA LYS A 144 -1.70 15.07 12.76
C LYS A 144 -1.42 16.58 12.68
N PRO A 145 -1.60 17.20 11.50
CA PRO A 145 -1.96 16.59 10.22
C PRO A 145 -0.73 16.14 9.39
N LEU A 146 0.49 16.43 9.86
CA LEU A 146 1.73 16.32 9.07
C LEU A 146 2.52 15.03 9.29
N GLY A 147 2.11 14.20 10.25
CA GLY A 147 2.84 12.99 10.67
C GLY A 147 3.08 12.02 9.53
N LEU A 148 2.01 11.63 8.83
CA LEU A 148 2.10 10.81 7.62
C LEU A 148 1.04 11.28 6.60
N PRO A 149 1.34 12.28 5.76
CA PRO A 149 0.37 12.83 4.82
C PRO A 149 -0.18 11.80 3.82
N VAL A 150 0.58 10.73 3.57
CA VAL A 150 0.20 9.64 2.67
C VAL A 150 -0.70 8.57 3.32
N MET A 151 -0.86 8.61 4.64
CA MET A 151 -1.49 7.53 5.39
C MET A 151 -2.96 7.30 4.99
N GLN A 152 -3.73 8.36 4.72
CA GLN A 152 -5.11 8.22 4.27
C GLN A 152 -5.21 7.40 2.97
N GLY A 153 -4.35 7.70 1.99
CA GLY A 153 -4.29 6.93 0.74
C GLY A 153 -3.85 5.49 0.97
N ALA A 154 -2.88 5.27 1.85
CA ALA A 154 -2.41 3.93 2.23
C ALA A 154 -3.51 3.08 2.89
N LEU A 155 -4.27 3.67 3.81
CA LEU A 155 -5.39 3.01 4.48
C LEU A 155 -6.52 2.65 3.51
N ILE A 156 -6.87 3.55 2.60
CA ILE A 156 -7.85 3.25 1.54
C ILE A 156 -7.36 2.08 0.66
N LEU A 157 -6.10 2.12 0.22
CA LEU A 157 -5.51 1.09 -0.64
C LEU A 157 -5.50 -0.30 0.01
N THR A 158 -5.26 -0.35 1.32
CA THR A 158 -5.12 -1.61 2.08
C THR A 158 -6.44 -2.14 2.62
N PHE A 159 -7.50 -1.34 2.63
CA PHE A 159 -8.79 -1.64 3.25
C PHE A 159 -9.39 -3.00 2.84
N GLU A 160 -9.45 -3.30 1.54
CA GLU A 160 -10.02 -4.56 1.03
C GLU A 160 -9.12 -5.79 1.32
N THR A 161 -7.91 -5.60 1.86
CA THR A 161 -7.02 -6.71 2.27
C THR A 161 -7.29 -7.15 3.70
N ALA A 162 -7.95 -6.33 4.52
CA ALA A 162 -8.49 -6.77 5.81
C ALA A 162 -9.68 -7.70 5.53
N VAL A 163 -9.44 -9.02 5.56
CA VAL A 163 -10.43 -10.05 5.23
C VAL A 163 -11.55 -10.08 6.28
N ASP A 164 -12.74 -10.54 5.89
CA ASP A 164 -13.97 -10.50 6.69
C ASP A 164 -13.91 -11.23 8.05
N ASP A 165 -12.96 -12.15 8.26
CA ASP A 165 -12.75 -12.77 9.58
C ASP A 165 -12.08 -11.83 10.60
N ASP A 166 -11.61 -10.66 10.15
CA ASP A 166 -11.04 -9.58 10.98
C ASP A 166 -11.86 -8.29 10.83
N LEU A 167 -13.15 -8.37 11.15
CA LEU A 167 -14.05 -7.20 11.23
C LEU A 167 -13.49 -6.07 12.11
N ASN A 168 -12.63 -6.41 13.07
CA ASN A 168 -11.97 -5.45 13.94
C ASN A 168 -10.96 -4.59 13.16
N MET A 169 -10.21 -5.17 12.23
CA MET A 169 -9.25 -4.43 11.41
C MET A 169 -9.93 -3.45 10.46
N LYS A 170 -10.99 -3.85 9.74
CA LYS A 170 -11.74 -2.91 8.87
C LYS A 170 -12.30 -1.73 9.66
N ARG A 171 -12.87 -2.01 10.83
CA ARG A 171 -13.37 -0.95 11.73
C ARG A 171 -12.26 -0.04 12.21
N TYR A 172 -11.13 -0.61 12.62
CA TYR A 172 -9.95 0.14 13.06
C TYR A 172 -9.42 1.07 11.96
N ILE A 173 -9.37 0.61 10.70
CA ILE A 173 -9.00 1.45 9.54
C ILE A 173 -10.00 2.58 9.33
N LEU A 174 -11.30 2.32 9.42
CA LEU A 174 -12.34 3.35 9.27
C LEU A 174 -12.26 4.41 10.37
N ASP A 175 -12.07 3.98 11.62
CA ASP A 175 -11.92 4.88 12.76
C ASP A 175 -10.68 5.77 12.55
N ALA A 176 -9.54 5.17 12.17
CA ALA A 176 -8.32 5.92 11.85
C ALA A 176 -8.52 6.91 10.68
N LEU A 177 -9.20 6.51 9.60
CA LEU A 177 -9.50 7.39 8.46
C LEU A 177 -10.35 8.60 8.88
N ASN A 178 -11.39 8.37 9.69
CA ASN A 178 -12.24 9.43 10.22
C ASN A 178 -11.48 10.38 11.14
N GLU A 179 -10.56 9.86 11.93
CA GLU A 179 -9.74 10.66 12.83
C GLU A 179 -8.67 11.46 12.10
N LEU A 180 -8.07 10.91 11.03
CA LEU A 180 -7.09 11.58 10.19
C LEU A 180 -7.73 12.65 9.28
N ASP A 181 -8.94 12.41 8.82
CA ASP A 181 -9.67 13.28 7.88
C ASP A 181 -10.78 14.10 8.56
N ALA A 182 -10.46 14.70 9.71
CA ALA A 182 -11.43 15.45 10.52
C ALA A 182 -12.14 16.56 9.72
N TYR A 183 -11.45 17.18 8.74
CA TYR A 183 -12.04 18.20 7.87
C TYR A 183 -13.10 17.65 6.90
N ARG A 184 -12.89 16.46 6.31
CA ARG A 184 -13.94 15.80 5.51
C ARG A 184 -15.12 15.40 6.38
N VAL A 185 -14.89 14.90 7.59
CA VAL A 185 -15.97 14.52 8.51
C VAL A 185 -16.92 15.70 8.74
N LEU A 186 -16.38 16.91 8.88
CA LEU A 186 -17.17 18.14 9.03
C LEU A 186 -17.94 18.55 7.76
N ALA A 187 -17.43 18.26 6.56
CA ALA A 187 -17.99 18.78 5.30
C ALA A 187 -18.83 17.76 4.50
N LYS A 188 -18.47 16.48 4.55
CA LYS A 188 -19.05 15.39 3.72
C LYS A 188 -19.49 14.17 4.55
N GLY A 189 -19.40 14.27 5.88
CA GLY A 189 -19.68 13.18 6.80
C GLY A 189 -18.52 12.17 6.90
N PRO A 190 -18.64 11.21 7.83
CA PRO A 190 -17.60 10.22 8.07
C PRO A 190 -17.43 9.26 6.89
N TRP A 191 -16.21 8.75 6.74
CA TRP A 191 -15.88 7.62 5.91
C TRP A 191 -16.75 6.41 6.26
N LYS A 192 -17.31 5.78 5.23
CA LYS A 192 -18.09 4.55 5.31
C LYS A 192 -17.43 3.46 4.49
N GLU A 193 -17.59 2.20 4.91
CA GLU A 193 -17.01 1.03 4.24
C GLU A 193 -17.27 1.03 2.73
N ASN A 194 -18.52 1.20 2.31
CA ASN A 194 -18.89 1.22 0.89
C ASN A 194 -18.17 2.32 0.08
N GLN A 195 -17.92 3.48 0.69
CA GLN A 195 -17.16 4.57 0.05
C GLN A 195 -15.69 4.20 -0.08
N VAL A 196 -15.09 3.65 0.98
CA VAL A 196 -13.67 3.25 0.98
C VAL A 196 -13.44 2.15 -0.05
N VAL A 197 -14.28 1.13 -0.09
CA VAL A 197 -14.24 0.04 -1.08
C VAL A 197 -14.35 0.58 -2.50
N TYR A 198 -15.28 1.50 -2.76
CA TYR A 198 -15.44 2.10 -4.08
C TYR A 198 -14.16 2.85 -4.54
N ILE A 199 -13.57 3.66 -3.66
CA ILE A 199 -12.34 4.39 -3.99
C ILE A 199 -11.16 3.43 -4.12
N ALA A 200 -11.03 2.43 -3.25
CA ALA A 200 -9.97 1.43 -3.31
C ALA A 200 -10.01 0.66 -4.65
N ARG A 201 -11.20 0.28 -5.12
CA ARG A 201 -11.39 -0.31 -6.46
C ARG A 201 -11.03 0.65 -7.58
N SER A 202 -11.42 1.92 -7.46
CA SER A 202 -11.06 2.96 -8.43
C SER A 202 -9.54 3.11 -8.56
N LEU A 203 -8.82 3.17 -7.43
CA LEU A 203 -7.36 3.26 -7.39
C LEU A 203 -6.66 2.03 -7.98
N ARG A 204 -7.34 0.87 -7.99
CA ARG A 204 -6.86 -0.38 -8.61
C ARG A 204 -7.28 -0.52 -10.08
N GLY A 205 -8.01 0.45 -10.64
CA GLY A 205 -8.53 0.39 -12.01
C GLY A 205 -9.61 -0.68 -12.19
N GLU A 206 -10.34 -1.02 -11.13
CA GLU A 206 -11.38 -2.07 -11.12
C GLU A 206 -12.80 -1.51 -11.25
N CYS A 207 -12.99 -0.20 -11.35
CA CYS A 207 -14.34 0.36 -11.47
C CYS A 207 -14.94 0.12 -12.85
N PRO A 208 -16.10 -0.57 -12.96
CA PRO A 208 -16.93 -0.42 -14.14
C PRO A 208 -17.44 1.03 -14.14
N PHE A 209 -17.45 1.67 -15.31
CA PHE A 209 -18.15 2.93 -15.50
C PHE A 209 -19.59 2.76 -14.95
N GLY A 210 -19.95 3.61 -13.98
CA GLY A 210 -21.34 3.82 -13.60
C GLY A 210 -22.04 4.67 -14.64
#